data_AF-A0A542GJM4-F1
#
_entry.id   AF-A0A542GJM4-F1
#
_cell.length_a   1.000
_cell.length_b   1.000
_cell.length_c   1.000
_cell.angle_alpha   90.00
_cell.angle_beta   90.00
_cell.angle_gamma   90.00
#
_symmetry.space_group_name_H-M   'P 1'
#
loop_
_entity.id
_entity.type
_entity.pdbx_description
1 polymer ?
#
loop_
_entity_poly.entity_id
_entity_poly.type
_entity_poly.pdbx_seq_one_letter_code
_entity_poly.pdbx_strand_id
1 'polypeptide(L)'
;MGQKHVEVQVPGSKQDAVLWDEPNGKIYNVHVEGDWAYIRNRKPLLKCPVKRCGVKLVAVDRQGTRHFRNAAGSIDCRHFTARSADHSTRGGGPMSDEHLWYQQEIAKQVSKRPHMQAIVEDYESNADVLIFNHDTNRSLAVEIQRWDTNIFKRTEHRLSLGHEVIWLITDSAQLSPEMLRQVYLGRGAFIRVRTFEKPYGTLTPWEPGAPRSVPVMEVSGTIARLDESSGTLRATRLPLMRVVDEILDGKRNWLFPGREVFKNSSGAGRTGGSWVRNIDYTNTLIRSSGLKIPPLEETSHYGRRSAPIVLPPAYPEGLAGDGST
;
A
#
# COMPACT_ATOMS: atom_id res chain seq x y z
N MET A 1 -10.92 -28.58 -18.32
CA MET A 1 -10.61 -27.52 -19.31
C MET A 1 -10.00 -26.34 -18.55
N GLY A 2 -8.71 -26.07 -18.78
CA GLY A 2 -7.95 -25.09 -18.01
C GLY A 2 -8.28 -23.66 -18.42
N GLN A 3 -8.77 -22.85 -17.48
CA GLN A 3 -8.79 -21.41 -17.65
C GLN A 3 -7.35 -20.90 -17.65
N LYS A 4 -6.89 -20.43 -18.81
CA LYS A 4 -5.68 -19.61 -18.91
C LYS A 4 -5.92 -18.36 -18.06
N HIS A 5 -5.18 -18.24 -16.96
CA HIS A 5 -5.02 -16.98 -16.26
C HIS A 5 -4.51 -15.95 -17.28
N VAL A 6 -5.36 -14.99 -17.63
CA VAL A 6 -4.90 -13.79 -18.34
C VAL A 6 -4.32 -12.90 -17.25
N GLU A 7 -3.02 -13.05 -17.05
CA GLU A 7 -2.21 -12.17 -16.22
C GLU A 7 -2.24 -10.78 -16.87
N VAL A 8 -2.85 -9.80 -16.20
CA VAL A 8 -2.81 -8.40 -16.65
C VAL A 8 -1.41 -7.88 -16.28
N GLN A 9 -0.42 -8.16 -17.12
CA GLN A 9 0.91 -7.57 -17.02
C GLN A 9 0.82 -6.09 -17.41
N VAL A 10 0.86 -5.22 -16.40
CA VAL A 10 1.02 -3.78 -16.60
C VAL A 10 2.52 -3.52 -16.84
N PRO A 11 2.95 -3.00 -17.99
CA PRO A 11 4.36 -2.67 -18.23
C PRO A 11 4.84 -1.65 -17.19
N GLY A 12 5.93 -1.94 -16.47
CA GLY A 12 6.48 -1.01 -15.47
C GLY A 12 7.13 -1.62 -14.22
N SER A 13 7.06 -2.94 -14.02
CA SER A 13 7.69 -3.61 -12.86
C SER A 13 9.18 -3.92 -13.06
N LYS A 14 10.01 -3.80 -12.01
CA LYS A 14 11.43 -4.24 -12.02
C LYS A 14 11.63 -5.74 -12.30
N GLN A 15 10.52 -6.48 -12.36
CA GLN A 15 10.47 -7.90 -12.64
C GLN A 15 10.27 -8.21 -14.12
N ASP A 16 9.99 -7.21 -14.96
CA ASP A 16 9.63 -7.37 -16.36
C ASP A 16 10.71 -6.89 -17.33
N ALA A 17 10.92 -7.65 -18.39
CA ALA A 17 11.76 -7.27 -19.53
C ALA A 17 11.19 -7.80 -20.84
N VAL A 18 11.58 -7.20 -21.96
CA VAL A 18 11.36 -7.76 -23.31
C VAL A 18 12.69 -8.09 -23.95
N LEU A 19 12.67 -8.97 -24.95
CA LEU A 19 13.86 -9.23 -25.75
C LEU A 19 14.28 -7.98 -26.52
N TRP A 20 15.59 -7.81 -26.69
CA TRP A 20 16.17 -6.66 -27.37
C TRP A 20 15.63 -6.49 -28.80
N ASP A 21 15.50 -7.60 -29.52
CA ASP A 21 15.08 -7.59 -30.93
C ASP A 21 13.56 -7.67 -31.11
N GLU A 22 12.80 -7.80 -30.02
CA GLU A 22 11.34 -7.90 -30.03
C GLU A 22 10.70 -6.84 -29.12
N PRO A 23 10.77 -5.53 -29.47
CA PRO A 23 10.23 -4.45 -28.65
C PRO A 23 8.73 -4.54 -28.33
N ASN A 24 7.96 -5.24 -29.16
CA ASN A 24 6.53 -5.52 -28.93
C ASN A 24 6.29 -7.01 -28.63
N GLY A 25 7.34 -7.74 -28.26
CA GLY A 25 7.31 -9.17 -27.99
C GLY A 25 6.76 -9.49 -26.61
N LYS A 26 6.85 -10.77 -26.24
CA LYS A 26 6.45 -11.28 -24.94
C LYS A 26 7.22 -10.56 -23.81
N ILE A 27 6.50 -10.20 -22.73
CA ILE A 27 7.12 -9.78 -21.48
C ILE A 27 7.60 -11.01 -20.72
N TYR A 28 8.87 -11.01 -20.34
CA TYR A 28 9.48 -12.01 -19.47
C TYR A 28 9.46 -11.49 -18.03
N ASN A 29 8.91 -12.28 -17.13
CA ASN A 29 8.86 -11.95 -15.72
C ASN A 29 9.75 -12.90 -14.88
N VAL A 30 10.64 -12.37 -14.04
CA VAL A 30 11.59 -13.21 -13.28
C VAL A 30 10.97 -14.09 -12.19
N HIS A 31 9.70 -13.85 -11.83
CA HIS A 31 8.94 -14.70 -10.91
C HIS A 31 8.18 -15.82 -11.63
N VAL A 32 8.06 -15.76 -12.96
CA VAL A 32 7.56 -16.89 -13.76
C VAL A 32 8.70 -17.88 -13.97
N GLU A 33 8.63 -19.05 -13.34
CA GLU A 33 9.72 -20.05 -13.38
C GLU A 33 10.16 -20.42 -14.81
N GLY A 34 9.22 -20.53 -15.75
CA GLY A 34 9.54 -20.80 -17.15
C GLY A 34 10.34 -19.67 -17.82
N ASP A 35 9.98 -18.42 -17.53
CA ASP A 35 10.67 -17.24 -18.06
C ASP A 35 12.05 -17.10 -17.42
N TRP A 36 12.14 -17.30 -16.10
CA TRP A 36 13.39 -17.29 -15.37
C TRP A 36 14.36 -18.36 -15.88
N ALA A 37 13.89 -19.60 -16.06
CA ALA A 37 14.69 -20.69 -16.62
C ALA A 37 15.18 -20.35 -18.03
N TYR A 38 14.32 -19.77 -18.87
CA TYR A 38 14.70 -19.30 -20.21
C TYR A 38 15.81 -18.25 -20.15
N ILE A 39 15.64 -17.20 -19.34
CA ILE A 39 16.60 -16.10 -19.19
C ILE A 39 17.95 -16.63 -18.69
N ARG A 40 17.95 -17.50 -17.67
CA ARG A 40 19.17 -18.06 -17.07
C ARG A 40 19.94 -18.97 -18.02
N ASN A 41 19.22 -19.80 -18.77
CA ASN A 41 19.83 -20.78 -19.67
C ASN A 41 20.31 -20.15 -20.98
N ARG A 42 19.52 -19.24 -21.56
CA ARG A 42 19.81 -18.65 -22.87
C ARG A 42 20.61 -17.36 -22.79
N LYS A 43 20.60 -16.67 -21.64
CA LYS A 43 21.22 -15.35 -21.42
C LYS A 43 20.91 -14.36 -22.57
N PRO A 44 19.64 -14.19 -22.95
CA PRO A 44 19.28 -13.32 -24.06
C PRO A 44 19.60 -11.86 -23.75
N LEU A 45 19.70 -11.04 -24.80
CA LEU A 45 19.73 -9.59 -24.64
C LEU A 45 18.33 -9.10 -24.27
N LEU A 46 18.24 -8.39 -23.14
CA LEU A 46 16.99 -7.91 -22.57
C LEU A 46 16.99 -6.38 -22.53
N LYS A 47 15.80 -5.80 -22.68
CA LYS A 47 15.58 -4.36 -22.53
C LYS A 47 14.31 -4.07 -21.76
N CYS A 48 14.24 -2.82 -21.36
CA CYS A 48 13.07 -2.20 -20.77
C CYS A 48 11.78 -2.43 -21.61
N PRO A 49 10.65 -2.87 -20.99
CA PRO A 49 9.38 -3.12 -21.69
C PRO A 49 8.60 -1.85 -22.03
N VAL A 50 8.98 -0.67 -21.51
CA VAL A 50 8.34 0.60 -21.88
C VAL A 50 8.62 0.90 -23.36
N LYS A 51 7.55 1.16 -24.13
CA LYS A 51 7.65 1.50 -25.55
C LYS A 51 8.64 2.64 -25.75
N ARG A 52 9.57 2.47 -26.70
CA ARG A 52 10.67 3.40 -27.04
C ARG A 52 11.82 3.48 -26.03
N CYS A 53 11.76 2.77 -24.91
CA CYS A 53 12.90 2.69 -24.00
C CYS A 53 13.86 1.58 -24.43
N GLY A 54 15.03 1.96 -24.95
CA GLY A 54 16.07 1.04 -25.42
C GLY A 54 17.11 0.65 -24.38
N VAL A 55 16.85 0.86 -23.08
CA VAL A 55 17.86 0.60 -22.03
C VAL A 55 18.02 -0.90 -21.80
N LYS A 56 19.29 -1.33 -21.81
CA LYS A 56 19.69 -2.73 -21.63
C LYS A 56 19.56 -3.16 -20.17
N LEU A 57 18.93 -4.30 -19.98
CA LEU A 57 18.75 -4.91 -18.67
C LEU A 57 19.56 -6.20 -18.54
N VAL A 58 19.92 -6.53 -17.31
CA VAL A 58 20.52 -7.80 -16.91
C VAL A 58 19.70 -8.41 -15.78
N ALA A 59 19.50 -9.72 -15.86
CA ALA A 59 18.85 -10.48 -14.80
C ALA A 59 19.80 -10.69 -13.61
N VAL A 60 19.29 -10.49 -12.41
CA VAL A 60 20.02 -10.66 -11.15
C VAL A 60 19.29 -11.68 -10.30
N ASP A 61 20.05 -12.57 -9.67
CA ASP A 61 19.61 -13.42 -8.57
C ASP A 61 20.57 -13.21 -7.42
N ARG A 62 20.06 -12.69 -6.31
CA ARG A 62 20.85 -12.53 -5.10
C ARG A 62 20.07 -13.08 -3.92
N GLN A 63 20.56 -14.18 -3.37
CA GLN A 63 19.96 -14.84 -2.21
C GLN A 63 18.49 -15.23 -2.44
N GLY A 64 18.09 -15.53 -3.68
CA GLY A 64 16.71 -15.86 -4.04
C GLY A 64 15.88 -14.66 -4.49
N THR A 65 16.36 -13.42 -4.33
CA THR A 65 15.71 -12.24 -4.89
C THR A 65 16.07 -12.11 -6.37
N ARG A 66 15.10 -12.37 -7.22
CA ARG A 66 15.21 -12.17 -8.67
C ARG A 66 14.70 -10.78 -9.04
N HIS A 67 15.38 -10.08 -9.95
CA HIS A 67 14.95 -8.81 -10.54
C HIS A 67 15.79 -8.49 -11.78
N PHE A 68 15.34 -7.52 -12.59
CA PHE A 68 16.17 -6.91 -13.60
C PHE A 68 16.87 -5.65 -13.08
N ARG A 69 18.08 -5.41 -13.57
CA ARG A 69 18.77 -4.13 -13.41
C ARG A 69 19.39 -3.62 -14.71
N ASN A 70 19.70 -2.33 -14.78
CA ASN A 70 20.44 -1.69 -15.87
C ASN A 70 21.80 -2.39 -16.03
N ALA A 71 22.14 -2.72 -17.28
CA ALA A 71 23.47 -3.21 -17.61
C ALA A 71 24.52 -2.14 -17.32
N ALA A 72 25.74 -2.57 -16.95
CA ALA A 72 26.85 -1.64 -16.75
C ALA A 72 27.07 -0.77 -18.00
N GLY A 73 27.25 0.54 -17.80
CA GLY A 73 27.41 1.52 -18.88
C GLY A 73 26.11 1.94 -19.57
N SER A 74 24.95 1.42 -19.16
CA SER A 74 23.65 1.90 -19.67
C SER A 74 23.18 3.14 -18.92
N ILE A 75 22.56 4.08 -19.64
CA ILE A 75 21.87 5.22 -19.04
C ILE A 75 20.69 4.71 -18.23
N ASP A 76 20.49 5.27 -17.03
CA ASP A 76 19.33 4.94 -16.21
C ASP A 76 18.04 5.34 -16.93
N CYS A 77 17.20 4.36 -17.23
CA CYS A 77 15.94 4.60 -17.92
C CYS A 77 14.90 5.30 -17.05
N ARG A 78 15.07 5.29 -15.71
CA ARG A 78 14.09 5.79 -14.71
C ARG A 78 12.71 5.14 -14.76
N HIS A 79 12.42 4.31 -15.77
CA HIS A 79 11.20 3.51 -15.85
C HIS A 79 11.23 2.31 -14.87
N PHE A 80 12.43 1.90 -14.45
CA PHE A 80 12.69 0.79 -13.53
C PHE A 80 13.96 1.11 -12.74
N THR A 81 14.00 0.93 -11.42
CA THR A 81 15.30 0.76 -10.74
C THR A 81 15.56 -0.66 -10.32
N ALA A 82 16.15 -1.37 -11.27
CA ALA A 82 17.59 -1.47 -11.24
C ALA A 82 18.34 -0.53 -10.24
N ARG A 83 18.49 -0.88 -8.96
CA ARG A 83 19.38 -0.11 -8.08
C ARG A 83 20.78 0.00 -8.72
N SER A 84 21.38 1.18 -8.68
CA SER A 84 22.76 1.37 -9.12
C SER A 84 23.71 0.46 -8.32
N ALA A 85 24.84 0.09 -8.92
CA ALA A 85 25.80 -0.86 -8.34
C ALA A 85 26.43 -0.39 -7.02
N ASP A 86 26.35 0.91 -6.73
CA ASP A 86 26.93 1.64 -5.60
C ASP A 86 25.95 1.89 -4.43
N HIS A 87 24.64 1.66 -4.60
CA HIS A 87 23.70 1.76 -3.49
C HIS A 87 23.88 0.58 -2.52
N SER A 88 24.10 0.90 -1.24
CA SER A 88 24.39 -0.06 -0.18
C SER A 88 23.36 -1.20 -0.11
N THR A 89 23.89 -2.42 -0.17
CA THR A 89 23.15 -3.68 -0.33
C THR A 89 22.79 -4.35 0.99
N ARG A 90 22.62 -3.56 2.06
CA ARG A 90 22.28 -4.07 3.40
C ARG A 90 20.79 -3.89 3.67
N GLY A 91 19.96 -4.73 3.06
CA GLY A 91 18.55 -4.81 3.45
C GLY A 91 17.65 -5.45 2.40
N GLY A 92 16.92 -6.50 2.81
CA GLY A 92 15.89 -7.19 2.04
C GLY A 92 16.39 -8.49 1.44
N GLY A 93 16.15 -9.60 2.15
CA GLY A 93 16.20 -10.94 1.54
C GLY A 93 15.13 -11.10 0.45
N PRO A 94 14.98 -12.31 -0.13
CA PRO A 94 13.93 -12.60 -1.10
C PRO A 94 12.57 -12.18 -0.55
N MET A 95 11.77 -11.51 -1.40
CA MET A 95 10.36 -11.30 -1.07
C MET A 95 9.75 -12.68 -0.86
N SER A 96 9.12 -12.86 0.29
CA SER A 96 8.40 -14.10 0.59
C SER A 96 7.16 -14.25 -0.28
N ASP A 97 6.72 -15.49 -0.49
CA ASP A 97 5.48 -15.81 -1.21
C ASP A 97 4.27 -15.04 -0.68
N GLU A 98 4.18 -14.85 0.64
CA GLU A 98 3.16 -14.00 1.27
C GLU A 98 3.18 -12.55 0.79
N HIS A 99 4.37 -11.95 0.69
CA HIS A 99 4.56 -10.56 0.28
C HIS A 99 4.17 -10.39 -1.18
N LEU A 100 4.64 -11.29 -2.03
CA LEU A 100 4.30 -11.32 -3.46
C LEU A 100 2.81 -11.53 -3.66
N TRP A 101 2.20 -12.43 -2.89
CA TRP A 101 0.77 -12.69 -2.95
C TRP A 101 -0.04 -11.44 -2.62
N TYR A 102 0.29 -10.71 -1.55
CA TYR A 102 -0.40 -9.46 -1.21
C TYR A 102 -0.26 -8.41 -2.32
N GLN A 103 0.95 -8.19 -2.86
CA GLN A 103 1.14 -7.24 -3.96
C GLN A 103 0.26 -7.58 -5.17
N GLN A 104 0.28 -8.85 -5.60
CA GLN A 104 -0.47 -9.31 -6.76
C GLN A 104 -1.98 -9.28 -6.52
N GLU A 105 -2.45 -9.72 -5.35
CA GLU A 105 -3.88 -9.74 -5.05
C GLU A 105 -4.43 -8.32 -4.90
N ILE A 106 -3.67 -7.36 -4.33
CA ILE A 106 -4.05 -5.95 -4.31
C ILE A 106 -4.15 -5.41 -5.73
N ALA A 107 -3.12 -5.58 -6.56
CA ALA A 107 -3.13 -5.11 -7.95
C ALA A 107 -4.31 -5.69 -8.76
N LYS A 108 -4.59 -6.99 -8.58
CA LYS A 108 -5.74 -7.67 -9.18
C LYS A 108 -7.09 -7.15 -8.69
N GLN A 109 -7.21 -6.72 -7.44
CA GLN A 109 -8.43 -6.11 -6.95
C GLN A 109 -8.59 -4.67 -7.43
N VAL A 110 -7.49 -3.92 -7.57
CA VAL A 110 -7.47 -2.59 -8.18
C VAL A 110 -7.88 -2.66 -9.64
N SER A 111 -7.40 -3.63 -10.43
CA SER A 111 -7.73 -3.74 -11.86
C SER A 111 -9.21 -3.98 -12.17
N LYS A 112 -10.01 -4.34 -11.17
CA LYS A 112 -11.49 -4.43 -11.27
C LYS A 112 -12.17 -3.04 -11.21
N ARG A 113 -11.41 -1.97 -10.97
CA ARG A 113 -11.90 -0.58 -10.88
C ARG A 113 -11.39 0.19 -12.10
N PRO A 114 -12.26 0.63 -13.02
CA PRO A 114 -11.82 1.27 -14.26
C PRO A 114 -11.17 2.64 -14.06
N HIS A 115 -11.45 3.33 -12.95
CA HIS A 115 -10.87 4.64 -12.61
C HIS A 115 -9.58 4.55 -11.79
N MET A 116 -9.08 3.33 -11.50
CA MET A 116 -7.86 3.13 -10.73
C MET A 116 -6.80 2.35 -11.48
N GLN A 117 -5.55 2.65 -11.17
CA GLN A 117 -4.38 1.94 -11.67
C GLN A 117 -3.48 1.53 -10.50
N ALA A 118 -2.94 0.31 -10.53
CA ALA A 118 -1.91 -0.14 -9.60
C ALA A 118 -0.57 -0.30 -10.33
N ILE A 119 0.51 0.15 -9.68
CA ILE A 119 1.90 -0.07 -10.08
C ILE A 119 2.56 -0.88 -8.97
N VAL A 120 2.94 -2.11 -9.27
CA VAL A 120 3.62 -3.00 -8.31
C VAL A 120 5.10 -2.69 -8.32
N GLU A 121 5.69 -2.54 -7.12
CA GLU A 121 7.08 -2.14 -6.90
C GLU A 121 7.42 -0.82 -7.59
N ASP A 122 6.62 0.21 -7.31
CA ASP A 122 6.82 1.55 -7.86
C ASP A 122 8.20 2.11 -7.49
N TYR A 123 8.89 2.66 -8.49
CA TYR A 123 10.25 3.12 -8.32
C TYR A 123 10.34 4.39 -7.47
N GLU A 124 9.67 5.46 -7.89
CA GLU A 124 9.89 6.80 -7.35
C GLU A 124 9.56 6.85 -5.86
N SER A 125 8.44 6.24 -5.49
CA SER A 125 8.00 6.12 -4.11
C SER A 125 8.67 4.97 -3.35
N ASN A 126 9.31 4.03 -4.05
CA ASN A 126 9.74 2.73 -3.55
C ASN A 126 8.60 1.92 -2.90
N ALA A 127 7.35 2.11 -3.36
CA ALA A 127 6.20 1.46 -2.76
C ALA A 127 6.02 0.01 -3.23
N ASP A 128 5.51 -0.85 -2.36
CA ASP A 128 5.19 -2.23 -2.75
C ASP A 128 4.06 -2.26 -3.78
N VAL A 129 3.02 -1.44 -3.57
CA VAL A 129 1.99 -1.16 -4.58
C VAL A 129 1.62 0.33 -4.50
N LEU A 130 1.79 1.06 -5.58
CA LEU A 130 1.27 2.41 -5.71
C LEU A 130 -0.07 2.38 -6.45
N ILE A 131 -1.11 2.94 -5.84
CA ILE A 131 -2.46 2.98 -6.42
C ILE A 131 -2.82 4.41 -6.73
N PHE A 132 -3.25 4.67 -7.95
CA PHE A 132 -3.76 5.97 -8.40
C PHE A 132 -5.25 5.89 -8.68
N ASN A 133 -5.98 6.94 -8.31
CA ASN A 133 -7.36 7.17 -8.74
C ASN A 133 -7.39 8.38 -9.67
N HIS A 134 -7.77 8.15 -10.94
CA HIS A 134 -7.77 9.17 -11.98
C HIS A 134 -8.91 10.19 -11.82
N ASP A 135 -10.02 9.80 -11.17
CA ASP A 135 -11.17 10.70 -10.98
C ASP A 135 -10.89 11.77 -9.93
N THR A 136 -10.13 11.42 -8.89
CA THR A 136 -9.81 12.32 -7.78
C THR A 136 -8.39 12.88 -7.83
N ASN A 137 -7.57 12.39 -8.76
CA ASN A 137 -6.14 12.69 -8.84
C ASN A 137 -5.40 12.44 -7.50
N ARG A 138 -5.83 11.41 -6.76
CA ARG A 138 -5.21 10.97 -5.51
C ARG A 138 -4.44 9.69 -5.71
N SER A 139 -3.45 9.48 -4.84
CA SER A 139 -2.59 8.30 -4.87
C SER A 139 -2.31 7.77 -3.47
N LEU A 140 -2.09 6.47 -3.37
CA LEU A 140 -1.85 5.73 -2.14
C LEU A 140 -0.72 4.72 -2.35
N ALA A 141 0.40 4.94 -1.67
CA ALA A 141 1.46 3.97 -1.49
C ALA A 141 1.06 2.95 -0.43
N VAL A 142 0.94 1.69 -0.84
CA VAL A 142 0.66 0.56 0.03
C VAL A 142 1.97 -0.19 0.27
N GLU A 143 2.36 -0.33 1.53
CA GLU A 143 3.52 -1.10 1.97
C GLU A 143 3.08 -2.39 2.62
N ILE A 144 3.77 -3.50 2.37
CA ILE A 144 3.55 -4.77 3.06
C ILE A 144 4.76 -5.00 3.97
N GLN A 145 4.53 -5.14 5.28
CA GLN A 145 5.62 -5.17 6.25
C GLN A 145 5.57 -6.43 7.12
N ARG A 146 6.69 -7.14 7.13
CA ARG A 146 6.92 -8.34 7.94
C ARG A 146 8.03 -8.18 8.98
N TRP A 147 8.99 -7.30 8.70
CA TRP A 147 10.20 -7.10 9.50
C TRP A 147 10.28 -5.67 10.04
N ASP A 148 11.23 -5.38 10.92
CA ASP A 148 11.47 -4.01 11.35
C ASP A 148 11.96 -3.14 10.18
N THR A 149 11.47 -1.89 10.12
CA THR A 149 11.89 -0.89 9.13
C THR A 149 11.77 0.51 9.71
N ASN A 150 12.29 1.51 9.00
CA ASN A 150 12.08 2.91 9.37
C ASN A 150 10.77 3.41 8.74
N ILE A 151 9.64 3.20 9.43
CA ILE A 151 8.30 3.61 8.97
C ILE A 151 8.26 5.12 8.72
N PHE A 152 8.78 5.94 9.63
CA PHE A 152 8.67 7.39 9.54
C PHE A 152 9.39 7.95 8.32
N LYS A 153 10.69 7.65 8.18
CA LYS A 153 11.48 8.14 7.04
C LYS A 153 10.90 7.68 5.70
N ARG A 154 10.42 6.44 5.61
CA ARG A 154 9.81 5.90 4.39
C ARG A 154 8.43 6.52 4.11
N THR A 155 7.68 6.85 5.16
CA THR A 155 6.39 7.56 5.05
C THR A 155 6.61 8.99 4.58
N GLU A 156 7.54 9.72 5.19
CA GLU A 156 7.89 11.10 4.79
C GLU A 156 8.29 11.18 3.32
N HIS A 157 9.13 10.24 2.85
CA HIS A 157 9.51 10.15 1.44
C HIS A 157 8.29 10.08 0.51
N ARG A 158 7.34 9.17 0.79
CA ARG A 158 6.14 9.00 -0.05
C ARG A 158 5.19 10.18 0.03
N LEU A 159 5.03 10.77 1.22
CA LEU A 159 4.25 11.99 1.40
C LEU A 159 4.85 13.16 0.63
N SER A 160 6.19 13.29 0.57
CA SER A 160 6.85 14.35 -0.20
C SER A 160 6.64 14.21 -1.72
N LEU A 161 6.28 13.01 -2.19
CA LEU A 161 5.89 12.74 -3.58
C LEU A 161 4.38 12.92 -3.82
N GLY A 162 3.63 13.35 -2.80
CA GLY A 162 2.19 13.57 -2.89
C GLY A 162 1.33 12.31 -2.73
N HIS A 163 1.92 11.20 -2.27
CA HIS A 163 1.21 9.95 -2.04
C HIS A 163 0.77 9.82 -0.58
N GLU A 164 -0.49 9.47 -0.34
CA GLU A 164 -0.88 8.91 0.96
C GLU A 164 -0.16 7.59 1.19
N VAL A 165 -0.01 7.15 2.44
CA VAL A 165 0.74 5.93 2.77
C VAL A 165 0.00 5.06 3.76
N ILE A 166 -0.20 3.79 3.45
CA ILE A 166 -0.69 2.79 4.42
C ILE A 166 0.29 1.63 4.52
N TRP A 167 0.68 1.30 5.75
CA TRP A 167 1.51 0.13 6.03
C TRP A 167 0.64 -1.04 6.44
N LEU A 168 0.72 -2.14 5.71
CA LEU A 168 -0.03 -3.38 5.96
C LEU A 168 0.87 -4.36 6.72
N ILE A 169 0.58 -4.53 8.00
CA ILE A 169 1.30 -5.43 8.88
C ILE A 169 0.64 -6.81 8.82
N THR A 170 1.34 -7.77 8.25
CA THR A 170 0.83 -9.14 8.06
C THR A 170 0.75 -9.90 9.39
N ASP A 171 -0.06 -10.95 9.45
CA ASP A 171 -0.14 -11.84 10.63
C ASP A 171 1.17 -12.58 10.91
N SER A 172 1.99 -12.83 9.89
CA SER A 172 3.29 -13.48 10.05
C SER A 172 4.41 -12.50 10.45
N ALA A 173 4.10 -11.22 10.62
CA ALA A 173 5.10 -10.19 10.90
C ALA A 173 5.76 -10.43 12.27
N GLN A 174 7.09 -10.39 12.28
CA GLN A 174 7.91 -10.52 13.48
C GLN A 174 8.49 -9.14 13.81
N LEU A 175 7.64 -8.27 14.35
CA LEU A 175 8.00 -6.89 14.67
C LEU A 175 8.48 -6.77 16.11
N SER A 176 9.51 -5.93 16.32
CA SER A 176 9.89 -5.55 17.68
C SER A 176 8.77 -4.76 18.38
N PRO A 177 8.75 -4.72 19.73
CA PRO A 177 7.78 -3.91 20.47
C PRO A 177 7.82 -2.42 20.10
N GLU A 178 9.00 -1.90 19.76
CA GLU A 178 9.17 -0.54 19.28
C GLU A 178 8.51 -0.34 17.92
N MET A 179 8.78 -1.23 16.97
CA MET A 179 8.17 -1.20 15.65
C MET A 179 6.64 -1.31 15.73
N LEU A 180 6.10 -2.15 16.63
CA LEU A 180 4.66 -2.24 16.88
C LEU A 180 4.05 -0.91 17.36
N ARG A 181 4.77 -0.09 18.13
CA ARG A 181 4.31 1.27 18.48
C ARG A 181 4.31 2.17 17.25
N GLN A 182 5.36 2.10 16.42
CA GLN A 182 5.48 2.91 15.22
C GLN A 182 4.38 2.62 14.19
N VAL A 183 3.83 1.41 14.13
CA VAL A 183 2.64 1.10 13.30
C VAL A 183 1.47 2.05 13.62
N TYR A 184 1.20 2.31 14.90
CA TYR A 184 0.11 3.19 15.32
C TYR A 184 0.41 4.68 15.09
N LEU A 185 1.68 5.06 14.99
CA LEU A 185 2.10 6.45 14.78
C LEU A 185 2.27 6.77 13.28
N GLY A 186 2.71 5.80 12.49
CA GLY A 186 3.12 5.96 11.10
C GLY A 186 2.17 5.33 10.11
N ARG A 187 0.86 5.51 10.29
CA ARG A 187 -0.17 5.14 9.29
C ARG A 187 -0.30 3.64 8.99
N GLY A 188 0.10 2.76 9.92
CA GLY A 188 0.03 1.32 9.71
C GLY A 188 -1.26 0.67 10.20
N ALA A 189 -1.69 -0.41 9.55
CA ALA A 189 -2.85 -1.22 9.85
C ALA A 189 -2.47 -2.71 9.77
N PHE A 190 -3.14 -3.56 10.56
CA PHE A 190 -2.92 -5.00 10.50
C PHE A 190 -3.80 -5.60 9.41
N ILE A 191 -3.23 -6.45 8.55
CA ILE A 191 -3.93 -7.12 7.46
C ILE A 191 -4.01 -8.63 7.70
N ARG A 192 -5.17 -9.21 7.37
CA ARG A 192 -5.40 -10.65 7.39
C ARG A 192 -6.16 -11.08 6.16
N VAL A 193 -5.98 -12.33 5.74
CA VAL A 193 -6.81 -12.94 4.70
C VAL A 193 -7.84 -13.85 5.36
N ARG A 194 -9.09 -13.75 4.93
CA ARG A 194 -10.22 -14.58 5.41
C ARG A 194 -11.03 -15.12 4.24
N THR A 195 -11.95 -16.04 4.54
CA THR A 195 -13.05 -16.39 3.63
C THR A 195 -14.37 -15.95 4.23
N PHE A 196 -15.39 -15.80 3.39
CA PHE A 196 -16.77 -15.64 3.85
C PHE A 196 -17.25 -16.87 4.66
N GLU A 197 -16.74 -18.06 4.35
CA GLU A 197 -17.13 -19.33 4.97
C GLU A 197 -16.49 -19.57 6.35
N LYS A 198 -15.33 -18.96 6.62
CA LYS A 198 -14.60 -19.07 7.88
C LYS A 198 -14.26 -17.67 8.41
N PRO A 199 -15.26 -16.98 8.99
CA PRO A 199 -15.08 -15.59 9.44
C PRO A 199 -14.09 -15.44 10.58
N TYR A 200 -13.67 -16.52 11.26
CA TYR A 200 -12.70 -16.50 12.36
C TYR A 200 -11.33 -17.08 12.00
N GLY A 201 -11.15 -17.67 10.80
CA GLY A 201 -9.88 -18.24 10.37
C GLY A 201 -9.04 -17.25 9.57
N THR A 202 -7.72 -17.26 9.79
CA THR A 202 -6.76 -16.65 8.85
C THR A 202 -6.45 -17.67 7.77
N LEU A 203 -6.50 -17.25 6.51
CA LEU A 203 -5.99 -18.01 5.38
C LEU A 203 -4.54 -17.65 5.08
N THR A 204 -3.82 -18.64 4.56
CA THR A 204 -2.46 -18.54 4.03
C THR A 204 -2.47 -18.93 2.55
N PRO A 205 -3.14 -18.18 1.66
CA PRO A 205 -3.29 -18.54 0.24
C PRO A 205 -1.97 -18.67 -0.54
N TRP A 206 -0.87 -18.17 0.03
CA TRP A 206 0.49 -18.33 -0.46
C TRP A 206 1.11 -19.70 -0.11
N GLU A 207 0.51 -20.49 0.79
CA GLU A 207 1.01 -21.81 1.15
C GLU A 207 0.54 -22.90 0.17
N PRO A 208 1.41 -23.88 -0.15
CA PRO A 208 1.02 -25.03 -0.95
C PRO A 208 -0.16 -25.79 -0.30
N GLY A 209 -1.23 -26.01 -1.07
CA GLY A 209 -2.41 -26.74 -0.60
C GLY A 209 -3.47 -25.90 0.13
N ALA A 210 -3.28 -24.58 0.20
CA ALA A 210 -4.29 -23.68 0.76
C ALA A 210 -5.63 -23.78 -0.02
N PRO A 211 -6.79 -23.69 0.68
CA PRO A 211 -8.10 -23.72 0.03
C PRO A 211 -8.26 -22.63 -1.04
N ARG A 212 -8.79 -22.99 -2.21
CA ARG A 212 -9.06 -22.07 -3.34
C ARG A 212 -10.35 -21.25 -3.17
N SER A 213 -10.60 -20.78 -1.96
CA SER A 213 -11.71 -19.88 -1.65
C SER A 213 -11.41 -18.45 -2.09
N VAL A 214 -12.45 -17.64 -2.32
CA VAL A 214 -12.28 -16.20 -2.61
C VAL A 214 -11.67 -15.50 -1.39
N PRO A 215 -10.43 -15.00 -1.48
CA PRO A 215 -9.76 -14.38 -0.35
C PRO A 215 -10.31 -12.96 -0.13
N VAL A 216 -10.66 -12.66 1.11
CA VAL A 216 -10.99 -11.29 1.55
C VAL A 216 -9.85 -10.79 2.41
N MET A 217 -9.18 -9.73 1.95
CA MET A 217 -8.22 -9.00 2.74
C MET A 217 -8.96 -8.05 3.68
N GLU A 218 -8.78 -8.20 4.98
CA GLU A 218 -9.39 -7.38 6.02
C GLU A 218 -8.30 -6.62 6.78
N VAL A 219 -8.50 -5.32 6.97
CA VAL A 219 -7.60 -4.43 7.71
C VAL A 219 -8.20 -3.98 9.03
N SER A 220 -7.33 -3.79 10.03
CA SER A 220 -7.72 -3.44 11.40
C SER A 220 -6.62 -2.68 12.15
N GLY A 221 -6.85 -2.36 13.43
CA GLY A 221 -5.88 -1.71 14.32
C GLY A 221 -6.01 -0.19 14.32
N THR A 222 -5.66 0.47 13.22
CA THR A 222 -5.77 1.93 13.06
C THR A 222 -6.93 2.37 12.17
N ILE A 223 -7.75 1.42 11.73
CA ILE A 223 -8.98 1.71 11.00
C ILE A 223 -10.07 1.98 12.03
N ALA A 224 -10.65 3.18 12.02
CA ALA A 224 -11.69 3.56 12.98
C ALA A 224 -13.00 4.00 12.30
N ARG A 225 -14.08 3.84 13.06
CA ARG A 225 -15.45 4.30 12.74
C ARG A 225 -16.10 4.90 13.97
N LEU A 226 -17.15 5.70 13.79
CA LEU A 226 -17.98 6.15 14.89
C LEU A 226 -18.71 4.95 15.52
N ASP A 227 -18.61 4.81 16.84
CA ASP A 227 -19.55 4.03 17.62
C ASP A 227 -20.69 4.94 18.05
N GLU A 228 -21.87 4.75 17.46
CA GLU A 228 -23.04 5.58 17.74
C GLU A 228 -23.52 5.48 19.19
N SER A 229 -23.24 4.36 19.87
CA SER A 229 -23.66 4.15 21.25
C SER A 229 -22.83 4.98 22.23
N SER A 230 -21.51 5.04 22.04
CA SER A 230 -20.60 5.84 22.88
C SER A 230 -20.38 7.25 22.35
N GLY A 231 -20.74 7.53 21.10
CA GLY A 231 -20.42 8.80 20.43
C GLY A 231 -18.93 9.01 20.14
N THR A 232 -18.10 7.98 20.32
CA THR A 232 -16.65 8.04 20.18
C THR A 232 -16.19 7.22 18.97
N LEU A 233 -15.02 7.57 18.42
CA LEU A 233 -14.37 6.72 17.43
C LEU A 233 -13.87 5.43 18.09
N ARG A 234 -14.03 4.30 17.39
CA ARG A 234 -13.50 3.00 17.81
C ARG A 234 -12.83 2.27 16.66
N ALA A 235 -11.80 1.50 17.00
CA ALA A 235 -11.15 0.59 16.07
C ALA A 235 -12.16 -0.43 15.52
N THR A 236 -12.08 -0.69 14.22
CA THR A 236 -12.96 -1.61 13.51
C THR A 236 -12.17 -2.43 12.49
N ARG A 237 -12.85 -3.37 11.86
CA ARG A 237 -12.32 -4.17 10.75
C ARG A 237 -13.09 -3.84 9.49
N LEU A 238 -12.39 -3.65 8.39
CA LEU A 238 -12.99 -3.37 7.09
C LEU A 238 -12.24 -4.14 5.99
N PRO A 239 -12.92 -4.51 4.89
CA PRO A 239 -12.23 -4.99 3.70
C PRO A 239 -11.20 -3.95 3.22
N LEU A 240 -9.99 -4.40 2.88
CA LEU A 240 -8.88 -3.55 2.44
C LEU A 240 -9.33 -2.62 1.32
N MET A 241 -9.98 -3.17 0.30
CA MET A 241 -10.36 -2.37 -0.86
C MET A 241 -11.41 -1.31 -0.55
N ARG A 242 -12.27 -1.52 0.46
CA ARG A 242 -13.17 -0.45 0.93
C ARG A 242 -12.36 0.70 1.56
N VAL A 243 -11.32 0.37 2.33
CA VAL A 243 -10.44 1.39 2.93
C VAL A 243 -9.64 2.13 1.85
N VAL A 244 -9.10 1.41 0.86
CA VAL A 244 -8.41 2.01 -0.31
C VAL A 244 -9.33 2.96 -1.07
N ASP A 245 -10.56 2.53 -1.39
CA ASP A 245 -11.55 3.36 -2.07
C ASP A 245 -11.86 4.62 -1.25
N GLU A 246 -12.13 4.47 0.05
CA GLU A 246 -12.43 5.60 0.93
C GLU A 246 -11.25 6.58 1.06
N ILE A 247 -10.00 6.12 1.06
CA ILE A 247 -8.81 6.99 1.11
C ILE A 247 -8.64 7.74 -0.22
N LEU A 248 -8.71 7.02 -1.35
CA LEU A 248 -8.51 7.59 -2.68
C LEU A 248 -9.68 8.50 -3.10
N ASP A 249 -10.88 8.28 -2.56
CA ASP A 249 -12.02 9.19 -2.71
C ASP A 249 -11.97 10.38 -1.76
N GLY A 250 -10.98 10.42 -0.86
CA GLY A 250 -10.86 11.43 0.19
C GLY A 250 -11.94 11.41 1.26
N LYS A 251 -12.70 10.32 1.33
CA LYS A 251 -13.71 10.07 2.35
C LYS A 251 -13.08 9.67 3.69
N ARG A 252 -11.86 9.13 3.68
CA ARG A 252 -11.11 8.67 4.86
C ARG A 252 -9.71 9.29 4.87
N ASN A 253 -9.36 9.91 5.98
CA ASN A 253 -8.06 10.57 6.17
C ASN A 253 -7.36 10.07 7.44
N TRP A 254 -6.04 10.17 7.46
CA TRP A 254 -5.24 9.90 8.66
C TRP A 254 -5.35 11.08 9.62
N LEU A 255 -5.76 10.81 10.86
CA LEU A 255 -5.84 11.79 11.93
C LEU A 255 -4.74 11.53 12.97
N PHE A 256 -3.92 12.54 13.23
CA PHE A 256 -2.83 12.50 14.22
C PHE A 256 -2.65 13.87 14.90
N PRO A 257 -2.32 13.93 16.21
CA PRO A 257 -2.46 12.87 17.20
C PRO A 257 -3.94 12.67 17.52
N GLY A 258 -4.45 11.44 17.41
CA GLY A 258 -5.84 11.19 17.78
C GLY A 258 -6.02 11.40 19.28
N ARG A 259 -6.95 12.28 19.71
CA ARG A 259 -7.43 12.30 21.10
C ARG A 259 -7.95 10.89 21.42
N GLU A 260 -7.23 10.14 22.25
CA GLU A 260 -7.54 8.78 22.77
C GLU A 260 -8.55 7.97 21.91
N VAL A 261 -8.20 7.64 20.66
CA VAL A 261 -9.12 6.95 19.72
C VAL A 261 -9.28 5.45 20.04
N PHE A 262 -8.51 4.94 20.99
CA PHE A 262 -8.30 3.51 21.14
C PHE A 262 -9.04 3.03 22.38
N LYS A 263 -10.24 2.52 22.20
CA LYS A 263 -10.72 1.45 23.07
C LYS A 263 -10.79 0.22 22.19
N ASN A 264 -9.82 -0.69 22.32
CA ASN A 264 -9.98 -2.04 21.77
C ASN A 264 -11.23 -2.69 22.43
N SER A 265 -11.58 -3.92 22.03
CA SER A 265 -12.72 -4.63 22.64
C SER A 265 -12.62 -4.81 24.17
N SER A 266 -11.44 -4.63 24.75
CA SER A 266 -11.20 -4.64 26.21
C SER A 266 -11.14 -3.25 26.85
N GLY A 267 -11.43 -2.17 26.12
CA GLY A 267 -11.47 -0.81 26.65
C GLY A 267 -10.12 -0.10 26.82
N ALA A 268 -9.01 -0.70 26.38
CA ALA A 268 -7.67 -0.14 26.59
C ALA A 268 -7.30 0.92 25.54
N GLY A 269 -6.96 2.11 26.05
CA GLY A 269 -6.24 3.21 25.40
C GLY A 269 -4.96 2.76 24.72
N ARG A 270 -4.70 3.28 23.52
CA ARG A 270 -3.39 3.34 22.88
C ARG A 270 -3.19 4.76 22.39
N THR A 271 -1.95 5.23 22.32
CA THR A 271 -1.63 6.55 21.76
C THR A 271 -1.23 6.33 20.30
N GLY A 272 -1.84 7.06 19.37
CA GLY A 272 -1.59 6.89 17.94
C GLY A 272 -2.53 7.69 17.04
N GLY A 273 -2.33 7.55 15.74
CA GLY A 273 -3.25 8.06 14.74
C GLY A 273 -4.24 7.00 14.26
N SER A 274 -5.21 7.41 13.46
CA SER A 274 -6.18 6.50 12.85
C SER A 274 -6.64 6.98 11.50
N TRP A 275 -6.94 6.03 10.62
CA TRP A 275 -7.67 6.26 9.39
C TRP A 275 -9.16 6.35 9.73
N VAL A 276 -9.75 7.54 9.60
CA VAL A 276 -11.14 7.83 9.99
C VAL A 276 -11.91 8.42 8.82
N ARG A 277 -13.18 8.04 8.64
CA ARG A 277 -14.02 8.72 7.66
C ARG A 277 -14.31 10.15 8.12
N ASN A 278 -14.31 11.10 7.19
CA ASN A 278 -14.59 12.51 7.51
C ASN A 278 -15.94 12.65 8.21
N ILE A 279 -16.97 11.91 7.74
CA ILE A 279 -18.30 11.93 8.35
C ILE A 279 -18.30 11.42 9.79
N ASP A 280 -17.54 10.37 10.08
CA ASP A 280 -17.44 9.80 11.43
C ASP A 280 -16.75 10.81 12.36
N TYR A 281 -15.68 11.44 11.88
CA TYR A 281 -14.94 12.46 12.62
C TYR A 281 -15.81 13.69 12.90
N THR A 282 -16.49 14.21 11.88
CA THR A 282 -17.43 15.34 12.02
C THR A 282 -18.53 15.02 13.03
N ASN A 283 -19.14 13.83 12.94
CA ASN A 283 -20.17 13.40 13.89
C ASN A 283 -19.64 13.27 15.33
N THR A 284 -18.39 12.83 15.52
CA THR A 284 -17.76 12.84 16.85
C THR A 284 -17.60 14.28 17.37
N LEU A 285 -17.13 15.22 16.53
CA LEU A 285 -16.97 16.63 16.93
C LEU A 285 -18.31 17.27 17.34
N ILE A 286 -19.36 17.05 16.54
CA ILE A 286 -20.73 17.53 16.81
C ILE A 286 -21.21 17.05 18.18
N ARG A 287 -21.08 15.74 18.45
CA ARG A 287 -21.50 15.14 19.72
C ARG A 287 -20.67 15.65 20.90
N SER A 288 -19.36 15.85 20.71
CA SER A 288 -18.47 16.36 21.75
C SER A 288 -18.65 17.84 22.07
N SER A 289 -19.20 18.62 21.13
CA SER A 289 -19.43 20.07 21.28
C SER A 289 -20.85 20.41 21.76
N GLY A 290 -21.74 19.42 21.91
CA GLY A 290 -23.13 19.63 22.30
C GLY A 290 -23.98 20.36 21.23
N LEU A 291 -23.43 20.58 20.04
CA LEU A 291 -24.14 21.20 18.91
C LEU A 291 -25.17 20.20 18.35
N LYS A 292 -26.46 20.52 18.42
CA LYS A 292 -27.50 19.78 17.70
C LYS A 292 -27.48 20.21 16.24
N ILE A 293 -27.10 19.32 15.33
CA ILE A 293 -27.36 19.53 13.89
C ILE A 293 -28.80 19.10 13.61
N PRO A 294 -29.65 19.96 13.04
CA PRO A 294 -30.99 19.55 12.61
C PRO A 294 -30.87 18.49 11.51
N PRO A 295 -31.80 17.53 11.42
CA PRO A 295 -31.74 16.50 10.40
C PRO A 295 -31.66 17.14 9.00
N LEU A 296 -30.76 16.62 8.16
CA LEU A 296 -30.70 17.00 6.75
C LEU A 296 -32.02 16.58 6.09
N GLU A 297 -32.95 17.51 5.96
CA GLU A 297 -34.04 17.36 5.01
C GLU A 297 -33.45 17.29 3.61
N GLU A 298 -33.85 16.25 2.86
CA GLU A 298 -33.60 16.15 1.43
C GLU A 298 -34.26 17.32 0.72
N THR A 299 -33.53 18.41 0.50
CA THR A 299 -33.96 19.44 -0.46
C THR A 299 -33.26 19.19 -1.78
N SER A 300 -34.04 18.62 -2.71
CA SER A 300 -33.80 18.66 -4.14
C SER A 300 -33.55 20.09 -4.63
N HIS A 301 -32.72 20.19 -5.68
CA HIS A 301 -32.59 21.27 -6.64
C HIS A 301 -31.57 22.42 -6.39
N TYR A 302 -30.73 22.56 -7.43
CA TYR A 302 -29.82 23.63 -7.83
C TYR A 302 -28.48 23.81 -7.09
N GLY A 303 -27.42 23.70 -7.90
CA GLY A 303 -26.05 23.68 -7.46
C GLY A 303 -25.48 25.04 -7.09
N ARG A 304 -24.44 25.00 -6.24
CA ARG A 304 -23.32 25.94 -6.20
C ARG A 304 -22.19 25.29 -5.41
N ARG A 305 -20.98 25.62 -5.85
CA ARG A 305 -19.67 25.14 -5.39
C ARG A 305 -19.57 25.16 -3.86
N SER A 306 -19.27 24.01 -3.25
CA SER A 306 -18.80 23.94 -1.88
C SER A 306 -17.40 24.53 -1.80
N ALA A 307 -17.21 25.56 -0.97
CA ALA A 307 -15.91 26.13 -0.68
C ALA A 307 -15.00 25.08 -0.01
N PRO A 308 -13.67 25.11 -0.25
CA PRO A 308 -12.75 24.19 0.40
C PRO A 308 -12.68 24.51 1.89
N ILE A 309 -12.87 23.49 2.72
CA ILE A 309 -12.60 23.55 4.15
C ILE A 309 -11.08 23.64 4.33
N VAL A 310 -10.60 24.78 4.81
CA VAL A 310 -9.20 24.98 5.19
C VAL A 310 -8.98 24.29 6.54
N LEU A 311 -8.24 23.19 6.54
CA LEU A 311 -7.74 22.56 7.77
C LEU A 311 -6.57 23.39 8.33
N PRO A 312 -6.46 23.55 9.66
CA PRO A 312 -5.30 24.22 10.26
C PRO A 312 -4.01 23.40 10.02
N PRO A 313 -2.83 24.05 9.98
CA PRO A 313 -1.57 23.38 9.70
C PRO A 313 -1.29 22.29 10.74
N ALA A 314 -0.96 21.10 10.24
CA ALA A 314 -0.41 20.02 11.06
C ALA A 314 1.06 20.35 11.38
N TYR A 315 1.46 19.97 12.60
CA TYR A 315 2.78 20.12 13.24
C TYR A 315 2.98 21.36 14.10
N PRO A 316 3.22 21.19 15.42
CA PRO A 316 4.01 22.14 16.17
C PRO A 316 5.49 21.95 15.79
N GLU A 317 6.08 23.00 15.23
CA GLU A 317 7.53 23.18 15.26
C GLU A 317 8.00 23.25 16.73
N GLY A 318 9.13 22.60 17.04
CA GLY A 318 9.91 22.92 18.24
C GLY A 318 9.95 21.84 19.31
N LEU A 319 10.92 20.94 19.19
CA LEU A 319 11.76 20.54 20.33
C LEU A 319 13.22 20.65 19.89
N ALA A 320 13.66 21.90 19.71
CA ALA A 320 15.06 22.24 19.88
C ALA A 320 15.33 22.22 21.39
N GLY A 321 16.14 21.26 21.84
CA GLY A 321 16.73 21.25 23.16
C GLY A 321 18.22 21.49 23.04
N ASP A 322 18.61 22.76 22.97
CA ASP A 322 19.96 23.20 23.36
C ASP A 322 20.02 23.27 24.89
N GLY A 323 21.13 22.82 25.48
CA GLY A 323 21.41 23.05 26.90
C GLY A 323 22.39 22.08 27.54
N SER A 324 23.65 22.17 27.13
CA SER A 324 24.88 21.95 27.90
C SER A 324 24.76 21.70 29.43
N THR A 325 25.31 20.59 29.91
CA THR A 325 26.53 20.49 30.74
C THR A 325 27.01 19.05 30.80
#